data_AF-A0A1B0DJN9-F1
#
_entry.id   AF-A0A1B0DJN9-F1
#
_cell.length_a   1.000
_cell.length_b   1.000
_cell.length_c   1.000
_cell.angle_alpha   90.00
_cell.angle_beta   90.00
_cell.angle_gamma   90.00
#
_symmetry.space_group_name_H-M   'P 1'
#
loop_
_entity.id
_entity.type
_entity.pdbx_description
1 polymer ?
#
loop_
_entity_poly.entity_id
_entity_poly.type
_entity_poly.pdbx_seq_one_letter_code
_entity_poly.pdbx_strand_id
1 'polypeptide(L)' 'MIPKSGGDYAYIGVAFGPLPAFLYLWVALLILVPTGNAITALTFAQYLLQPFYPNCDASLDAVRLLAAVITCE' A
#
# COMPACT_ATOMS: atom_id res chain seq x y z
N MET A 1 -9.90 1.54 -26.39
CA MET A 1 -10.22 1.24 -24.97
C MET A 1 -11.28 0.18 -24.93
N ILE A 2 -11.11 -0.84 -24.10
CA ILE A 2 -12.16 -1.84 -23.87
C ILE A 2 -13.20 -1.18 -22.93
N PRO A 3 -14.49 -1.05 -23.32
CA PRO A 3 -15.51 -0.39 -22.50
C PRO A 3 -16.01 -1.33 -21.39
N LYS A 4 -15.10 -1.82 -20.56
CA LYS A 4 -15.37 -2.68 -19.41
C LYS A 4 -14.82 -2.01 -18.15
N SER A 5 -15.63 -1.90 -17.11
CA SER A 5 -15.18 -1.45 -15.79
C SER A 5 -14.32 -2.53 -15.15
N GLY A 6 -13.15 -2.17 -14.63
CA GLY A 6 -12.20 -3.11 -14.02
C GLY A 6 -10.71 -2.83 -14.29
N GLY A 7 -10.38 -1.82 -15.09
CA GLY A 7 -8.98 -1.42 -15.31
C GLY A 7 -8.10 -2.58 -15.77
N ASP A 8 -6.93 -2.73 -15.16
CA ASP A 8 -5.93 -3.76 -15.47
C ASP A 8 -6.47 -5.18 -15.35
N TYR A 9 -7.35 -5.44 -14.38
CA TYR A 9 -8.00 -6.75 -14.24
C TYR A 9 -8.85 -7.10 -15.47
N ALA A 10 -9.59 -6.12 -16.02
CA ALA A 10 -10.40 -6.35 -17.20
C ALA A 10 -9.53 -6.59 -18.45
N TYR A 11 -8.38 -5.93 -18.57
CA TYR A 11 -7.43 -6.17 -19.66
C TYR A 11 -6.81 -7.57 -19.57
N ILE A 12 -6.36 -7.97 -18.37
CA ILE A 12 -5.76 -9.29 -18.14
C ILE A 12 -6.80 -10.41 -18.38
N GLY A 13 -8.05 -10.20 -17.96
CA GLY A 13 -9.14 -11.15 -18.19
C GLY A 13 -9.45 -11.38 -19.66
N VAL A 14 -9.39 -10.33 -20.49
CA VAL A 14 -9.60 -10.45 -21.94
C VAL A 14 -8.42 -11.13 -22.63
N ALA A 15 -7.19 -10.85 -22.20
CA ALA A 15 -5.98 -11.36 -22.86
C ALA A 15 -5.60 -12.79 -22.44
N PHE A 16 -5.75 -13.13 -21.16
CA PHE A 16 -5.24 -14.37 -20.56
C PHE A 16 -6.31 -15.25 -19.90
N GLY A 17 -7.56 -14.78 -19.85
CA GLY A 17 -8.68 -15.51 -19.28
C GLY A 17 -8.89 -15.30 -17.76
N PRO A 18 -9.82 -16.06 -17.15
CA PRO A 18 -10.33 -15.75 -15.81
C PRO A 18 -9.36 -16.10 -14.67
N LEU A 19 -8.57 -17.16 -14.78
CA LEU A 19 -7.65 -17.60 -13.72
C LEU A 19 -6.49 -16.60 -13.51
N PRO A 20 -5.78 -16.13 -14.55
CA PRO A 20 -4.74 -15.11 -14.40
C PRO A 20 -5.29 -13.77 -13.90
N ALA A 21 -6.50 -13.41 -14.33
CA ALA A 21 -7.17 -12.21 -13.85
C ALA A 21 -7.46 -12.31 -12.34
N PHE A 22 -7.98 -13.44 -11.86
CA PHE A 22 -8.22 -13.67 -10.43
C PHE A 22 -6.92 -13.57 -9.61
N LEU A 23 -5.83 -14.18 -10.06
CA LEU A 23 -4.54 -14.13 -9.37
C LEU A 23 -4.00 -12.70 -9.29
N TYR A 24 -4.11 -11.91 -10.36
CA TYR A 24 -3.75 -10.49 -10.33
C TYR A 24 -4.57 -9.73 -9.29
N LEU A 25 -5.89 -9.91 -9.29
CA LEU A 25 -6.78 -9.21 -8.36
C LEU A 25 -6.54 -9.63 -6.90
N TRP A 26 -6.23 -10.92 -6.68
CA TRP A 26 -5.86 -11.46 -5.37
C TRP A 26 -4.58 -10.80 -4.83
N VAL A 27 -3.52 -10.73 -5.64
CA VAL A 27 -2.27 -10.05 -5.27
C VAL A 27 -2.51 -8.55 -5.06
N ALA A 28 -3.29 -7.92 -5.94
CA ALA A 28 -3.57 -6.49 -5.83
C ALA A 28 -4.25 -6.16 -4.49
N LEU A 29 -5.29 -6.90 -4.11
CA LEU A 29 -6.04 -6.63 -2.90
C LEU A 29 -5.32 -7.04 -1.62
N LEU A 30 -4.67 -8.20 -1.60
CA LEU A 30 -4.06 -8.73 -0.37
C LEU A 30 -2.63 -8.28 -0.13
N ILE A 31 -1.93 -7.84 -1.18
CA ILE A 31 -0.52 -7.47 -1.08
C ILE A 31 -0.34 -6.00 -1.43
N LEU A 32 -0.72 -5.58 -2.64
CA LEU A 32 -0.38 -4.22 -3.13
C LEU A 32 -1.08 -3.12 -2.33
N VAL A 33 -2.40 -3.24 -2.12
CA VAL A 33 -3.19 -2.24 -1.37
C VAL A 33 -2.71 -2.08 0.08
N PRO A 34 -2.65 -3.13 0.91
CA PRO A 34 -2.22 -2.98 2.31
C PRO A 34 -0.76 -2.54 2.41
N THR A 35 0.12 -2.99 1.51
CA THR A 35 1.53 -2.56 1.51
C THR A 35 1.66 -1.08 1.17
N GLY A 36 0.88 -0.58 0.20
CA GLY A 36 0.83 0.85 -0.13
C GLY A 36 0.39 1.71 1.06
N ASN A 37 -0.65 1.27 1.76
CA ASN A 37 -1.11 1.94 2.98
C ASN A 37 -0.05 1.90 4.09
N ALA A 38 0.64 0.77 4.28
CA ALA A 38 1.72 0.65 5.27
C ALA A 38 2.91 1.58 4.97
N ILE A 39 3.35 1.67 3.72
CA ILE A 39 4.47 2.55 3.33
C ILE A 39 4.10 4.01 3.53
N THR A 40 2.90 4.42 3.13
CA THR A 40 2.44 5.81 3.31
C THR A 40 2.32 6.18 4.80
N ALA A 41 1.79 5.27 5.63
CA ALA A 41 1.74 5.46 7.08
C ALA A 41 3.13 5.57 7.73
N LEU A 42 4.09 4.71 7.33
CA LEU A 42 5.48 4.78 7.80
C LEU A 42 6.14 6.10 7.41
N THR A 43 5.97 6.50 6.15
CA THR A 43 6.53 7.76 5.63
C THR A 43 5.94 8.95 6.40
N PHE A 44 4.62 8.95 6.64
CA PHE A 44 3.97 9.98 7.44
C PHE A 44 4.50 10.02 8.87
N ALA A 45 4.66 8.87 9.54
CA ALA A 45 5.21 8.81 10.89
C ALA A 45 6.65 9.34 10.97
N GLN A 46 7.48 9.08 9.97
CA GLN A 46 8.84 9.62 9.89
C GLN A 46 8.85 11.14 9.78
N TYR A 47 8.05 11.70 8.86
CA TYR A 47 7.96 13.16 8.70
C TYR A 47 7.34 13.85 9.92
N LEU A 48 6.40 13.19 10.61
CA LEU A 48 5.79 13.72 11.83
C LEU A 48 6.81 13.82 13.00
N LEU A 49 7.74 12.88 13.09
CA LEU A 49 8.75 12.83 14.14
C LEU A 49 9.97 13.72 13.87
N GLN A 50 10.19 14.13 12.62
CA GLN A 50 11.32 14.98 12.22
C GLN A 50 11.47 16.30 13.02
N PRO A 51 10.41 17.07 13.35
CA PRO A 51 10.55 18.26 14.21
C PRO A 51 10.94 17.94 15.65
N PHE A 52 10.63 16.74 16.16
CA PHE A 52 10.99 16.32 17.52
C PHE A 52 12.44 15.80 17.61
N TYR A 53 13.00 15.35 16.49
CA TYR A 53 14.37 14.86 16.37
C TYR A 53 15.14 15.65 15.28
N PRO A 54 15.46 16.93 15.52
CA PRO A 54 16.02 17.80 14.48
C PRO A 54 17.47 17.43 14.06
N ASN A 55 18.21 16.73 14.91
CA ASN A 55 19.64 16.41 14.70
C ASN A 55 19.93 14.90 14.77
N CYS A 56 18.90 14.05 14.85
CA CYS A 56 19.05 12.62 15.06
C CYS A 56 17.95 11.87 14.31
N ASP A 57 18.20 10.62 13.93
CA ASP A 57 17.15 9.77 13.39
C ASP A 57 16.16 9.41 14.50
N ALA A 58 14.86 9.53 14.18
CA ALA A 58 13.81 9.12 15.09
C ALA A 58 13.92 7.61 15.41
N SER A 59 13.70 7.23 16.67
CA SER A 59 13.80 5.82 17.07
C SER A 59 12.86 4.94 16.24
N LEU A 60 13.39 3.79 15.78
CA LEU A 60 12.65 2.86 14.92
C LEU A 60 11.35 2.39 15.57
N ASP A 61 11.35 2.24 16.89
CA ASP A 61 10.18 1.82 17.65
C ASP A 61 9.09 2.90 17.66
N ALA A 62 9.44 4.19 17.78
CA ALA A 62 8.47 5.28 17.72
C ALA A 62 7.80 5.39 16.34
N VAL A 63 8.59 5.26 15.27
CA VAL A 63 8.07 5.26 13.88
C VAL A 63 7.12 4.08 13.68
N ARG A 64 7.49 2.89 14.15
CA ARG A 64 6.67 1.67 14.01
C ARG A 64 5.37 1.75 14.79
N LEU A 65 5.40 2.24 16.03
CA LEU A 65 4.21 2.40 16.85
C LEU A 65 3.23 3.42 16.23
N LEU A 66 3.73 4.57 15.78
CA LEU A 66 2.90 5.55 15.09
C LEU A 66 2.33 5.01 13.79
N ALA A 67 3.15 4.37 12.96
CA ALA A 67 2.70 3.78 11.71
C ALA A 67 1.63 2.69 11.95
N ALA A 68 1.82 1.83 12.97
CA ALA A 68 0.85 0.81 13.33
C ALA A 68 -0.51 1.39 13.71
N VAL A 69 -0.53 2.48 14.49
CA VAL A 69 -1.76 3.21 14.83
C VAL A 69 -2.45 3.75 13.57
N ILE A 70 -1.69 4.37 12.67
CA ILE A 70 -2.22 4.97 11.44
C ILE A 70 -2.77 3.93 10.46
N THR A 71 -2.18 2.72 10.41
CA THR A 71 -2.66 1.65 9.52
C THR A 71 -3.92 0.93 10.01
N CYS A 72 -4.38 1.15 11.24
CA CYS A 72 -5.46 0.39 11.86
C CYS A 72 -6.87 1.00 11.65
N GLU A 73 -7.09 1.65 10.51
CA GLU A 73 -8.35 2.30 10.10
C GLU A 73 -9.13 1.44 9.10
#